data_AF-A0A2M8EK86-F1
#
_entry.id   AF-A0A2M8EK86-F1
#
_cell.length_a   1.000
_cell.length_b   1.000
_cell.length_c   1.000
_cell.angle_alpha   90.00
_cell.angle_beta   90.00
_cell.angle_gamma   90.00
#
_symmetry.space_group_name_H-M   'P 1'
#
loop_
_entity.id
_entity.type
_entity.pdbx_description
1 polymer ?
#
loop_
_entity_poly.entity_id
_entity_poly.type
_entity_poly.pdbx_seq_one_letter_code
_entity_poly.pdbx_strand_id
1 'polypeptide(L)' 'MPHLKSAAKRLRQSRKREIGNKKIKNQIERLVKKARSAKNLSTIYKAIDKAVKRKIFHPNKAARMKQMLSKRLAAK' A
#
# COMPACT_ATOMS: atom_id res chain seq x y z
N MET A 1 -22.56 -2.83 17.99
CA MET A 1 -22.39 -4.30 17.94
C MET A 1 -23.15 -4.85 16.74
N PRO A 2 -22.77 -5.99 16.15
CA PRO A 2 -23.57 -6.56 15.05
C PRO A 2 -24.88 -7.13 15.60
N HIS A 3 -26.01 -6.60 15.13
CA HIS A 3 -27.35 -7.07 15.52
C HIS A 3 -27.82 -8.28 14.70
N LEU A 4 -27.16 -8.56 13.57
CA LEU A 4 -27.46 -9.67 12.67
C LEU A 4 -26.26 -10.64 12.58
N LYS A 5 -26.53 -11.94 12.45
CA LYS A 5 -25.50 -12.98 12.26
C LYS A 5 -24.61 -12.69 11.03
N SER A 6 -25.20 -12.19 9.95
CA SER A 6 -24.50 -11.78 8.72
C SER A 6 -23.55 -10.59 8.97
N ALA A 7 -23.95 -9.62 9.78
CA ALA A 7 -23.14 -8.48 10.16
C ALA A 7 -21.93 -8.90 11.02
N ALA A 8 -22.13 -9.81 11.98
CA ALA A 8 -21.05 -10.36 12.79
C ALA A 8 -20.00 -11.09 11.91
N LYS A 9 -20.46 -11.89 10.93
CA LYS A 9 -19.59 -12.55 9.95
C LYS A 9 -18.81 -11.53 9.11
N ARG A 10 -19.48 -10.49 8.59
CA ARG A 10 -18.83 -9.42 7.81
C ARG A 10 -17.75 -8.71 8.61
N LEU A 11 -18.00 -8.41 9.88
CA LEU A 11 -17.05 -7.77 10.79
C LEU A 11 -15.82 -8.65 11.05
N ARG A 12 -15.99 -9.97 11.24
CA ARG A 12 -14.85 -10.89 11.36
C ARG A 12 -13.99 -10.93 10.08
N GLN A 13 -14.65 -10.98 8.93
CA GLN A 13 -13.96 -11.00 7.63
C GLN A 13 -13.25 -9.68 7.33
N SER A 14 -13.87 -8.54 7.63
CA SER A 14 -13.26 -7.23 7.40
C SER A 14 -12.01 -7.05 8.26
N ARG A 15 -12.06 -7.41 9.55
CA ARG A 15 -10.89 -7.40 10.46
C ARG A 15 -9.74 -8.24 9.91
N LYS A 16 -10.02 -9.48 9.45
CA LYS A 16 -8.98 -10.34 8.86
C LYS A 16 -8.33 -9.70 7.64
N ARG A 17 -9.12 -9.11 6.74
CA ARG A 17 -8.60 -8.41 5.54
C ARG A 17 -7.82 -7.16 5.91
N GLU A 18 -8.32 -6.38 6.88
CA GLU A 18 -7.69 -5.15 7.36
C GLU A 18 -6.27 -5.42 7.87
N ILE A 19 -6.09 -6.45 8.71
CA ILE A 19 -4.77 -6.81 9.25
C ILE A 19 -3.78 -7.12 8.13
N GLY A 20 -4.19 -7.90 7.12
CA GLY A 20 -3.35 -8.22 5.97
C GLY A 20 -3.01 -7.00 5.12
N ASN A 21 -4.01 -6.16 4.82
CA ASN A 21 -3.84 -4.96 4.02
C ASN A 21 -2.97 -3.91 4.74
N LYS A 22 -3.13 -3.76 6.06
CA LYS A 22 -2.33 -2.85 6.91
C LYS A 22 -0.86 -3.24 6.90
N LYS A 23 -0.53 -4.53 6.99
CA LYS A 23 0.86 -5.01 6.87
C LYS A 23 1.49 -4.60 5.55
N ILE A 24 0.80 -4.84 4.42
CA ILE A 24 1.29 -4.47 3.08
C ILE A 24 1.46 -2.95 2.95
N LYS A 25 0.46 -2.18 3.40
CA LYS A 25 0.49 -0.71 3.39
C LYS A 25 1.71 -0.18 4.15
N ASN A 26 1.90 -0.63 5.38
CA ASN A 26 3.01 -0.21 6.23
C ASN A 26 4.38 -0.60 5.64
N GLN A 27 4.48 -1.79 5.04
CA GLN A 27 5.70 -2.23 4.38
C GLN A 27 6.08 -1.31 3.22
N ILE A 28 5.10 -0.96 2.36
CA ILE A 28 5.33 -0.07 1.22
C ILE A 28 5.70 1.35 1.69
N GLU A 29 4.98 1.90 2.68
CA GLU A 29 5.31 3.22 3.24
C GLU A 29 6.72 3.25 3.84
N ARG A 30 7.13 2.19 4.54
CA ARG A 30 8.49 2.05 5.07
C ARG A 30 9.53 1.95 3.95
N LEU A 31 9.26 1.17 2.89
CA LEU A 31 10.17 1.03 1.74
C LEU A 31 10.37 2.37 1.03
N VAL A 32 9.28 3.10 0.77
CA VAL A 32 9.32 4.44 0.15
C VAL A 32 10.08 5.42 1.03
N LYS A 33 9.88 5.40 2.35
CA LYS A 33 10.61 6.28 3.29
C LYS A 33 12.12 6.00 3.32
N LYS A 34 12.51 4.71 3.22
CA LYS A 34 13.92 4.27 3.24
C LYS A 34 14.64 4.42 1.90
N ALA A 35 13.93 4.65 0.81
CA ALA A 35 14.52 4.84 -0.51
C ALA A 35 15.41 6.11 -0.52
N ARG A 36 16.73 5.91 -0.61
CA ARG A 36 17.74 6.98 -0.65
C ARG A 36 18.49 7.05 -1.98
N SER A 37 18.42 6.00 -2.81
CA SER A 37 19.12 5.90 -4.09
C SER A 37 18.26 5.17 -5.12
N ALA A 38 18.59 5.36 -6.41
CA ALA A 38 17.86 4.78 -7.53
C ALA A 38 17.94 3.25 -7.64
N LYS A 39 18.92 2.61 -6.99
CA LYS A 39 19.18 1.16 -7.10
C LYS A 39 17.95 0.29 -6.74
N ASN A 40 17.14 0.74 -5.77
CA ASN A 40 15.98 -0.01 -5.29
C ASN A 40 14.63 0.44 -5.90
N LEU A 41 14.65 1.37 -6.86
CA LEU A 41 13.45 2.01 -7.37
C LEU A 41 12.51 1.02 -8.08
N SER A 42 13.08 0.14 -8.91
CA SER A 42 12.32 -0.89 -9.64
C SER A 42 11.55 -1.82 -8.70
N THR A 43 12.19 -2.27 -7.61
CA THR A 43 11.56 -3.14 -6.61
C THR A 43 10.42 -2.44 -5.88
N ILE A 44 10.60 -1.16 -5.55
CA ILE A 44 9.58 -0.34 -4.88
C ILE A 44 8.38 -0.13 -5.81
N TYR A 45 8.61 0.17 -7.09
CA TYR A 45 7.53 0.33 -8.07
C TYR A 45 6.75 -0.96 -8.28
N LYS A 46 7.44 -2.09 -8.41
CA LYS A 46 6.79 -3.41 -8.47
C LYS A 46 5.92 -3.68 -7.23
N ALA A 47 6.39 -3.31 -6.04
CA ALA A 47 5.62 -3.48 -4.80
C ALA A 47 4.36 -2.59 -4.77
N ILE A 48 4.48 -1.33 -5.19
CA ILE A 48 3.36 -0.39 -5.30
C ILE A 48 2.32 -0.92 -6.30
N ASP A 49 2.74 -1.36 -7.48
CA ASP A 49 1.82 -1.85 -8.52
C ASP A 49 1.09 -3.14 -8.12
N LYS A 50 1.79 -4.05 -7.42
CA LYS A 50 1.15 -5.24 -6.84
C LYS A 50 0.07 -4.85 -5.82
N ALA A 51 0.25 -3.78 -5.05
CA ALA A 51 -0.75 -3.30 -4.12
C ALA A 51 -1.96 -2.65 -4.83
N VAL A 52 -1.75 -2.00 -5.99
CA VAL A 52 -2.85 -1.51 -6.84
C VAL A 52 -3.64 -2.67 -7.43
N LYS A 53 -2.97 -3.70 -7.97
CA LYS A 53 -3.63 -4.91 -8.49
C LYS A 53 -4.51 -5.59 -7.43
N ARG A 54 -4.07 -5.58 -6.17
CA ARG A 54 -4.82 -6.08 -5.01
C ARG A 54 -5.89 -5.11 -4.47
N LYS A 55 -6.10 -3.96 -5.12
CA LYS A 55 -7.03 -2.88 -4.72
C LYS A 55 -6.76 -2.33 -3.30
N ILE A 56 -5.53 -2.43 -2.81
CA ILE A 56 -5.12 -1.86 -1.52
C ILE A 56 -4.88 -0.35 -1.66
N PHE A 57 -4.37 0.07 -2.81
CA PHE A 57 -4.24 1.48 -3.18
C PHE A 57 -5.02 1.79 -4.44
N HIS A 58 -5.57 3.01 -4.49
CA HIS A 58 -6.13 3.57 -5.71
C HIS A 58 -5.00 3.86 -6.73
N PRO A 59 -5.22 3.66 -8.04
CA PRO A 59 -4.21 3.95 -9.08
C PRO A 59 -3.65 5.37 -8.98
N ASN A 60 -4.51 6.38 -8.78
CA ASN A 60 -4.07 7.77 -8.62
C ASN A 60 -3.16 7.98 -7.39
N LYS A 61 -3.38 7.23 -6.31
CA LYS A 61 -2.51 7.29 -5.14
C LYS A 61 -1.14 6.68 -5.45
N ALA A 62 -1.11 5.54 -6.12
CA ALA A 62 0.13 4.92 -6.56
C ALA A 62 0.92 5.80 -7.54
N ALA A 63 0.25 6.41 -8.52
CA ALA A 63 0.88 7.35 -9.46
C ALA A 63 1.54 8.53 -8.74
N ARG A 64 0.82 9.14 -7.78
CA ARG A 64 1.37 10.20 -6.92
C ARG A 64 2.56 9.73 -6.10
N MET A 65 2.50 8.54 -5.51
CA MET A 65 3.64 7.99 -4.76
C MET A 65 4.89 7.80 -5.63
N LYS A 66 4.72 7.28 -6.85
CA LYS A 66 5.82 7.11 -7.82
C LYS A 66 6.40 8.47 -8.25
N GLN A 67 5.54 9.44 -8.55
CA GLN A 67 5.95 10.78 -8.94
C GLN A 67 6.73 11.47 -7.82
N MET A 68 6.22 11.46 -6.59
CA MET A 68 6.89 12.07 -5.44
C MET A 68 8.26 11.43 -5.17
N LEU A 69 8.34 10.10 -5.27
CA LEU A 69 9.61 9.39 -5.08
C LEU A 69 10.63 9.76 -6.16
N SER A 70 10.20 9.83 -7.42
CA SER A 70 11.06 10.23 -8.54
C SER A 70 11.60 11.66 -8.34
N LYS A 71 10.71 12.63 -8.04
CA LYS A 71 11.09 14.02 -7.80
C LYS A 71 12.09 14.15 -6.67
N ARG A 72 11.86 13.44 -5.56
CA ARG A 72 12.75 13.47 -4.39
C ARG A 72 14.15 12.92 -4.69
N LEU A 73 14.25 11.90 -5.55
CA LEU A 73 15.53 11.31 -5.93
C LEU A 73 16.25 12.09 -7.04
N ALA A 74 15.51 12.86 -7.85
CA ALA A 74 16.07 13.70 -8.92
C ALA A 74 16.51 15.08 -8.43
N ALA A 75 15.86 15.63 -7.39
CA ALA A 75 16.22 16.91 -6.78
C ALA A 75 17.43 16.82 -5.82
N LYS A 76 18.11 15.68 -5.79
CA LYS A 76 19.23 15.38 -4.91
C LYS A 76 20.39 14.86 -5.72
#